data_AF-A0A2T6B7Q6-F1
#
_entry.id   AF-A0A2T6B7Q6-F1
#
_cell.length_a   1.000
_cell.length_b   1.000
_cell.length_c   1.000
_cell.angle_alpha   90.00
_cell.angle_beta   90.00
_cell.angle_gamma   90.00
#
_symmetry.space_group_name_H-M   'P 1'
#
loop_
_entity.id
_entity.type
_entity.pdbx_description
1 polymer ?
#
loop_
_entity_poly.entity_id
_entity_poly.type
_entity_poly.pdbx_seq_one_letter_code
_entity_poly.pdbx_strand_id
1 'polypeptide(L)'
;MRYGSLLIIAALGLTACSESPQAPMRLSEVETAEGAGAAAVAEGTGGPAAPQADPEAAPEGGMLGYLKEQADAAKAADAEDGVEVAAIAPQGEPARAPQGGGGFLSQLFGGGGGSVEGPELPMAVPGQALPFGEVARSCVSNVQSLGTATDRYPETGSGYTLIDTDPSNPGMRTFYLTGFRDGCARQFTAALAMFGSPETHEQIRYGPAAETLPATGLDSAYEAVKNKVCRVATGEPCGNRMGRLARDTAFVSIYQRFGGNRRKDLLLHDGEVVAIDTHGE
;
A
#
# COMPACT_ATOMS: atom_id res chain seq x y z
N MET A 1 -40.83 -35.54 69.38
CA MET A 1 -41.32 -36.85 68.91
C MET A 1 -41.80 -36.68 67.47
N ARG A 2 -41.16 -37.38 66.53
CA ARG A 2 -41.60 -37.73 65.15
C ARG A 2 -41.58 -36.65 64.04
N TYR A 3 -40.48 -36.75 63.29
CA TYR A 3 -40.23 -36.51 61.86
C TYR A 3 -41.42 -36.53 60.89
N GLY A 4 -41.32 -35.72 59.85
CA GLY A 4 -42.10 -35.80 58.62
C GLY A 4 -41.47 -35.00 57.47
N SER A 5 -40.45 -35.59 56.85
CA SER A 5 -39.71 -35.10 55.69
C SER A 5 -40.56 -35.00 54.42
N LEU A 6 -40.33 -33.97 53.60
CA LEU A 6 -40.62 -34.01 52.15
C LEU A 6 -39.57 -33.17 51.41
N LEU A 7 -38.46 -33.84 51.10
CA LEU A 7 -37.45 -33.44 50.14
C LEU A 7 -37.97 -33.81 48.75
N ILE A 8 -38.18 -32.81 47.90
CA ILE A 8 -38.41 -32.99 46.47
C ILE A 8 -37.04 -33.26 45.83
N ILE A 9 -36.81 -34.53 45.48
CA ILE A 9 -35.67 -34.98 44.67
C ILE A 9 -36.02 -34.70 43.22
N ALA A 10 -35.44 -33.66 42.65
CA ALA A 10 -35.40 -33.46 41.20
C ALA A 10 -34.31 -34.36 40.62
N ALA A 11 -34.71 -35.36 39.83
CA ALA A 11 -33.82 -36.25 39.12
C ALA A 11 -33.12 -35.51 37.97
N LEU A 12 -31.83 -35.20 38.15
CA LEU A 12 -30.92 -34.83 37.08
C LEU A 12 -30.50 -36.09 36.32
N GLY A 13 -30.98 -36.23 35.09
CA GLY A 13 -30.51 -37.25 34.16
C GLY A 13 -29.08 -36.94 33.71
N LEU A 14 -28.14 -37.78 34.14
CA LEU A 14 -26.80 -37.85 33.56
C LEU A 14 -26.86 -38.60 32.22
N THR A 15 -26.85 -37.87 31.12
CA THR A 15 -26.38 -38.40 29.83
C THR A 15 -24.88 -38.09 29.73
N ALA A 16 -24.06 -39.09 29.98
CA ALA A 16 -22.62 -39.03 29.75
C ALA A 16 -22.34 -39.23 28.25
N CYS A 17 -21.99 -38.16 27.54
CA CYS A 17 -21.25 -38.25 26.29
C CYS A 17 -19.76 -38.18 26.63
N SER A 18 -19.09 -39.34 26.58
CA SER A 18 -17.63 -39.42 26.63
C SER A 18 -17.07 -39.00 25.27
N GLU A 19 -16.92 -37.70 25.05
CA GLU A 19 -16.15 -37.17 23.91
C GLU A 19 -14.69 -37.05 24.36
N SER A 20 -13.85 -37.99 23.95
CA SER A 20 -12.40 -37.90 24.14
C SER A 20 -11.87 -36.68 23.36
N PRO A 21 -10.95 -35.87 23.92
CA PRO A 21 -10.33 -34.79 23.17
C PRO A 21 -9.42 -35.41 22.11
N GLN A 22 -9.82 -35.31 20.84
CA GLN A 22 -8.96 -35.65 19.72
C GLN A 22 -7.72 -34.74 19.76
N ALA A 23 -6.54 -35.35 19.78
CA ALA A 23 -5.29 -34.64 19.63
C ALA A 23 -5.30 -33.89 18.27
N PRO A 24 -4.70 -32.68 18.19
CA PRO A 24 -4.63 -31.97 16.92
C PRO A 24 -3.80 -32.78 15.92
N MET A 25 -4.43 -33.21 14.83
CA MET A 25 -3.73 -33.79 13.67
C MET A 25 -2.58 -32.86 13.27
N ARG A 26 -1.36 -33.39 13.28
CA ARG A 26 -0.18 -32.68 12.81
C ARG A 26 -0.15 -32.78 11.29
N LEU A 27 0.16 -31.68 10.61
CA LEU A 27 0.36 -31.66 9.15
C LEU A 27 1.44 -32.67 8.67
N SER A 28 2.26 -33.17 9.58
CA SER A 28 3.25 -34.22 9.35
C SER A 28 2.65 -35.61 9.06
N GLU A 29 1.35 -35.81 9.29
CA GLU A 29 0.68 -37.12 9.17
C GLU A 29 -0.19 -37.24 7.91
N VAL A 30 -0.12 -36.26 7.00
CA VAL A 30 -0.71 -36.38 5.66
C VAL A 30 0.27 -37.16 4.79
N GLU A 31 -0.07 -38.42 4.52
CA GLU A 31 0.62 -39.28 3.56
C GLU A 31 0.48 -38.67 2.16
N THR A 32 1.48 -37.93 1.71
CA THR A 32 1.55 -37.45 0.33
C THR A 32 1.74 -38.66 -0.57
N ALA A 33 0.79 -38.93 -1.45
CA ALA A 33 0.92 -39.95 -2.48
C ALA A 33 2.17 -39.66 -3.34
N GLU A 34 3.21 -40.45 -3.12
CA GLU A 34 4.45 -40.44 -3.87
C GLU A 34 4.18 -40.95 -5.28
N GLY A 35 4.05 -40.03 -6.25
CA GLY A 35 3.82 -40.42 -7.65
C GLY A 35 3.16 -39.40 -8.58
N ALA A 36 2.85 -38.18 -8.15
CA ALA A 36 2.32 -37.13 -9.03
C ALA A 36 3.40 -36.08 -9.33
N GLY A 37 4.30 -36.38 -10.25
CA GLY A 37 5.34 -35.43 -10.65
C GLY A 37 6.43 -35.95 -11.60
N ALA A 38 6.11 -36.89 -12.49
CA ALA A 38 7.03 -37.28 -13.56
C ALA A 38 6.68 -36.54 -14.85
N ALA A 39 7.15 -35.30 -14.99
CA ALA A 39 7.26 -34.65 -16.29
C ALA A 39 8.61 -35.06 -16.89
N ALA A 40 8.57 -35.94 -17.90
CA ALA A 40 9.73 -36.37 -18.65
C ALA A 40 10.35 -35.17 -19.39
N VAL A 41 11.60 -34.86 -19.04
CA VAL A 41 12.44 -33.91 -19.78
C VAL A 41 13.10 -34.70 -20.91
N ALA A 42 12.67 -34.45 -22.15
CA ALA A 42 13.33 -34.99 -23.32
C ALA A 42 14.47 -34.04 -23.72
N GLU A 43 15.70 -34.51 -23.55
CA GLU A 43 16.91 -33.93 -24.13
C GLU A 43 16.86 -34.05 -25.66
N GLY A 44 16.82 -32.91 -26.35
CA GLY A 44 16.93 -32.80 -27.80
C GLY A 44 18.19 -32.02 -28.16
N THR A 45 19.18 -32.75 -28.66
CA THR A 45 20.49 -32.30 -29.11
C THR A 45 20.44 -31.56 -30.45
N GLY A 46 21.34 -30.60 -30.64
CA GLY A 46 21.88 -30.23 -31.97
C GLY A 46 21.39 -28.93 -32.60
N GLY A 47 22.23 -27.89 -32.58
CA GLY A 47 22.16 -26.77 -33.53
C GLY A 47 22.52 -27.20 -34.97
N PRO A 48 22.45 -26.28 -35.97
CA PRO A 48 23.44 -25.21 -36.01
C PRO A 48 23.01 -23.84 -36.60
N ALA A 49 23.81 -22.84 -36.22
CA ALA A 49 24.38 -21.73 -37.00
C ALA A 49 23.54 -20.92 -38.00
N ALA A 50 23.56 -19.60 -37.75
CA ALA A 50 23.03 -18.50 -38.55
C ALA A 50 23.72 -18.30 -39.92
N PRO A 51 23.03 -17.67 -40.90
CA PRO A 51 23.67 -16.98 -42.00
C PRO A 51 24.10 -15.55 -41.59
N GLN A 52 25.34 -15.22 -41.94
CA GLN A 52 25.97 -13.91 -41.81
C GLN A 52 25.39 -12.93 -42.84
N ALA A 53 25.19 -11.67 -42.43
CA ALA A 53 24.87 -10.56 -43.32
C ALA A 53 26.09 -9.62 -43.41
N ASP A 54 26.53 -9.34 -44.64
CA ASP A 54 27.59 -8.36 -44.91
C ASP A 54 27.09 -6.91 -44.71
N PRO A 55 28.00 -5.96 -44.40
CA PRO A 55 27.66 -4.61 -44.00
C PRO A 55 27.79 -3.62 -45.18
N GLU A 56 26.74 -2.84 -45.47
CA GLU A 56 26.94 -1.65 -46.31
C GLU A 56 25.97 -0.50 -45.93
N ALA A 57 26.61 0.67 -45.77
CA ALA A 57 26.06 2.04 -45.78
C ALA A 57 25.15 2.50 -44.63
N ALA A 58 25.79 3.07 -43.61
CA ALA A 58 25.17 4.05 -42.71
C ALA A 58 25.15 5.45 -43.35
N PRO A 59 24.01 6.15 -43.41
CA PRO A 59 24.00 7.61 -43.35
C PRO A 59 23.98 8.04 -41.87
N GLU A 60 25.08 8.61 -41.40
CA GLU A 60 25.15 9.29 -40.11
C GLU A 60 24.26 10.53 -40.14
N GLY A 61 23.06 10.41 -39.58
CA GLY A 61 22.12 11.51 -39.38
C GLY A 61 21.41 11.33 -38.03
N GLY A 62 22.16 11.52 -36.94
CA GLY A 62 21.63 11.39 -35.58
C GLY A 62 20.53 12.41 -35.25
N MET A 63 19.75 12.13 -34.21
CA MET A 63 18.62 12.92 -33.67
C MET A 63 18.88 14.42 -33.42
N LEU A 64 20.12 14.89 -33.55
CA LEU A 64 20.50 16.30 -33.42
C LEU A 64 20.24 17.13 -34.69
N GLY A 65 20.08 16.49 -35.85
CA GLY A 65 19.78 17.18 -37.12
C GLY A 65 18.36 17.77 -37.17
N TYR A 66 17.38 17.06 -36.62
CA TYR A 66 15.98 17.50 -36.56
C TYR A 66 15.76 18.73 -35.66
N LEU A 67 16.59 18.91 -34.64
CA LEU A 67 16.52 20.06 -33.73
C LEU A 67 17.08 21.33 -34.37
N LYS A 68 18.05 21.21 -35.27
CA LYS A 68 18.62 22.35 -36.01
C LYS A 68 17.65 22.89 -37.06
N GLU A 69 16.90 22.01 -37.72
CA GLU A 69 15.89 22.41 -38.71
C GLU A 69 14.71 23.16 -38.06
N GLN A 70 14.28 22.77 -36.86
CA GLN A 70 13.24 23.52 -36.12
C GLN A 70 13.74 24.86 -35.55
N ALA A 71 15.02 24.95 -35.16
CA ALA A 71 15.61 26.20 -34.70
C ALA A 71 15.80 27.22 -35.84
N ASP A 72 16.15 26.75 -37.05
CA ASP A 72 16.28 27.61 -38.23
C ASP A 72 14.89 28.01 -38.79
N ALA A 73 13.85 27.18 -38.63
CA ALA A 73 12.45 27.54 -38.96
C ALA A 73 11.83 28.58 -38.00
N ALA A 74 12.15 28.52 -36.71
CA ALA A 74 11.66 29.49 -35.72
C ALA A 74 12.33 30.89 -35.86
N LYS A 75 13.50 30.96 -36.51
CA LYS A 75 14.24 32.22 -36.70
C LYS A 75 13.77 33.03 -37.92
N ALA A 76 12.94 32.45 -38.78
CA ALA A 76 12.41 33.09 -39.99
C ALA A 76 10.98 33.66 -39.82
N ALA A 77 10.37 33.51 -38.64
CA ALA A 77 8.98 33.92 -38.39
C ALA A 77 8.82 35.19 -37.54
N ASP A 78 9.91 35.83 -37.10
CA ASP A 78 9.88 37.10 -36.35
C ASP A 78 10.48 38.23 -37.22
N ALA A 79 9.73 38.63 -38.24
CA ALA A 79 9.84 39.94 -38.85
C ALA A 79 8.45 40.33 -39.36
N GLU A 80 8.04 41.57 -39.04
CA GLU A 80 6.79 42.24 -39.45
C GLU A 80 5.60 41.85 -38.52
N ASP A 81 5.01 42.74 -37.73
CA ASP A 81 4.48 44.04 -38.12
C ASP A 81 4.29 44.95 -36.88
N GLY A 82 4.60 46.23 -37.06
CA GLY A 82 4.49 47.24 -36.03
C GLY A 82 3.18 48.00 -36.16
N VAL A 83 2.34 47.95 -35.13
CA VAL A 83 1.18 48.85 -35.01
C VAL A 83 1.23 49.56 -33.66
N GLU A 84 1.50 50.85 -33.75
CA GLU A 84 1.44 51.84 -32.69
C GLU A 84 -0.03 52.22 -32.41
N VAL A 85 -0.51 52.05 -31.17
CA VAL A 85 -1.80 52.59 -30.73
C VAL A 85 -1.66 53.26 -29.36
N ALA A 86 -1.81 54.58 -29.41
CA ALA A 86 -2.22 55.58 -28.42
C ALA A 86 -2.20 55.25 -26.92
N ALA A 87 -1.49 56.13 -26.20
CA ALA A 87 -1.38 56.22 -24.76
C ALA A 87 -2.68 56.56 -24.02
N ILE A 88 -2.94 55.83 -22.93
CA ILE A 88 -3.68 56.31 -21.75
C ILE A 88 -2.88 55.89 -20.51
N ALA A 89 -2.46 56.88 -19.71
CA ALA A 89 -1.78 56.68 -18.43
C ALA A 89 -2.79 56.46 -17.28
N PRO A 90 -2.39 55.80 -16.17
CA PRO A 90 -3.29 55.03 -15.31
C PRO A 90 -3.68 55.75 -14.01
N GLN A 91 -4.74 55.24 -13.37
CA GLN A 91 -4.95 55.39 -11.92
C GLN A 91 -5.00 54.01 -11.27
N GLY A 92 -4.21 53.83 -10.22
CA GLY A 92 -4.34 52.72 -9.26
C GLY A 92 -3.22 51.68 -9.34
N GLU A 93 -2.26 51.80 -8.43
CA GLU A 93 -1.35 50.72 -8.03
C GLU A 93 -2.13 49.51 -7.50
N PRO A 94 -1.81 48.30 -7.99
CA PRO A 94 -1.62 47.17 -7.10
C PRO A 94 -0.17 46.69 -7.16
N ALA A 95 0.32 46.26 -6.00
CA ALA A 95 1.68 45.83 -5.76
C ALA A 95 2.17 44.81 -6.81
N ARG A 96 3.37 45.05 -7.35
CA ARG A 96 4.15 44.09 -8.14
C ARG A 96 4.40 42.83 -7.30
N ALA A 97 3.78 41.72 -7.67
CA ALA A 97 4.32 40.40 -7.38
C ALA A 97 5.53 40.17 -8.31
N PRO A 98 6.67 39.66 -7.84
CA PRO A 98 7.71 39.20 -8.73
C PRO A 98 7.17 38.00 -9.51
N GLN A 99 6.98 38.18 -10.82
CA GLN A 99 6.79 37.08 -11.75
C GLN A 99 8.12 36.34 -11.86
N GLY A 100 8.33 35.39 -10.95
CA GLY A 100 9.41 34.41 -11.05
C GLY A 100 9.12 33.49 -12.21
N GLY A 101 9.81 33.70 -13.33
CA GLY A 101 9.79 32.82 -14.48
C GLY A 101 10.35 31.44 -14.11
N GLY A 102 9.45 30.53 -13.72
CA GLY A 102 9.73 29.11 -13.56
C GLY A 102 9.81 28.47 -14.94
N GLY A 103 10.94 28.66 -15.63
CA GLY A 103 11.21 28.00 -16.90
C GLY A 103 11.20 26.47 -16.76
N PHE A 104 10.99 25.79 -17.89
CA PHE A 104 10.97 24.34 -18.09
C PHE A 104 12.07 23.56 -17.34
N LEU A 105 13.19 24.20 -17.02
CA LEU A 105 14.29 23.63 -16.23
C LEU A 105 13.92 23.37 -14.75
N SER A 106 12.99 24.14 -14.17
CA SER A 106 12.53 23.91 -12.78
C SER A 106 11.71 22.61 -12.64
N GLN A 107 11.09 22.16 -13.74
CA GLN A 107 10.36 20.88 -13.81
C GLN A 107 11.32 19.68 -14.01
N LEU A 108 12.52 19.92 -14.56
CA LEU A 108 13.50 18.87 -14.88
C LEU A 108 14.46 18.56 -13.70
N PHE A 109 14.61 19.50 -12.76
CA PHE A 109 15.41 19.31 -11.54
C PHE A 109 14.57 19.31 -10.25
N GLY A 110 13.26 19.53 -10.35
CA GLY A 110 12.30 19.40 -9.25
C GLY A 110 11.89 17.95 -9.01
N GLY A 111 12.84 17.11 -8.58
CA GLY A 111 12.59 15.75 -8.11
C GLY A 111 11.86 15.72 -6.76
N GLY A 112 10.67 16.31 -6.70
CA GLY A 112 9.73 16.11 -5.60
C GLY A 112 8.76 15.01 -6.01
N GLY A 113 8.94 13.81 -5.48
CA GLY A 113 7.94 12.75 -5.60
C GLY A 113 6.60 13.32 -5.16
N GLY A 114 5.64 13.40 -6.09
CA GLY A 114 4.32 13.93 -5.81
C GLY A 114 3.63 13.02 -4.80
N SER A 115 3.70 13.37 -3.52
CA SER A 115 2.96 12.75 -2.44
C SER A 115 1.50 12.65 -2.88
N VAL A 116 0.93 11.45 -2.82
CA VAL A 116 -0.53 11.31 -2.94
C VAL A 116 -1.06 11.87 -1.63
N GLU A 117 -1.76 13.02 -1.67
CA GLU A 117 -2.33 13.62 -0.46
C GLU A 117 -3.30 12.61 0.18
N GLY A 118 -2.94 12.18 1.39
CA GLY A 118 -3.75 11.27 2.20
C GLY A 118 -4.81 11.99 3.02
N PRO A 119 -5.66 11.24 3.76
CA PRO A 119 -6.65 11.84 4.65
C PRO A 119 -5.97 12.64 5.78
N GLU A 120 -6.60 13.75 6.17
CA GLU A 120 -6.18 14.50 7.35
C GLU A 120 -6.49 13.70 8.62
N LEU A 121 -5.46 13.39 9.41
CA LEU A 121 -5.59 12.64 10.64
C LEU A 121 -5.60 13.59 11.86
N PRO A 122 -6.59 13.47 12.77
CA PRO A 122 -6.64 14.26 13.99
C PRO A 122 -5.48 13.91 14.92
N MET A 123 -5.17 14.79 15.86
CA MET A 123 -4.21 14.53 16.93
C MET A 123 -4.92 13.79 18.08
N ALA A 124 -4.32 12.69 18.56
CA ALA A 124 -4.78 11.96 19.74
C ALA A 124 -3.79 12.10 20.89
N VAL A 125 -4.31 11.94 22.10
CA VAL A 125 -3.49 11.76 23.29
C VAL A 125 -2.92 10.33 23.27
N PRO A 126 -1.60 10.15 23.42
CA PRO A 126 -0.99 8.83 23.55
C PRO A 126 -1.69 7.98 24.62
N GLY A 127 -2.09 6.77 24.25
CA GLY A 127 -2.70 5.77 25.13
C GLY A 127 -4.22 5.87 25.23
N GLN A 128 -4.83 6.94 24.72
CA GLN A 128 -6.28 7.07 24.66
C GLN A 128 -6.88 6.01 23.73
N ALA A 129 -7.83 5.22 24.22
CA ALA A 129 -8.61 4.33 23.36
C ALA A 129 -9.43 5.16 22.36
N LEU A 130 -9.34 4.82 21.08
CA LEU A 130 -10.10 5.43 20.01
C LEU A 130 -11.31 4.55 19.65
N PRO A 131 -12.41 5.12 19.14
CA PRO A 131 -13.44 4.34 18.49
C PRO A 131 -12.86 3.44 17.38
N PHE A 132 -13.43 2.25 17.21
CA PHE A 132 -12.97 1.33 16.17
C PHE A 132 -13.02 1.98 14.80
N GLY A 133 -11.89 1.90 14.09
CA GLY A 133 -11.75 2.42 12.74
C GLY A 133 -11.44 3.91 12.63
N GLU A 134 -11.24 4.59 13.76
CA GLU A 134 -10.55 5.88 13.79
C GLU A 134 -9.04 5.66 13.82
N VAL A 135 -8.33 6.53 13.10
CA VAL A 135 -6.88 6.59 13.08
C VAL A 135 -6.48 8.02 13.39
N ALA A 136 -5.57 8.20 14.34
CA ALA A 136 -5.12 9.53 14.76
C ALA A 136 -3.59 9.58 14.81
N ARG A 137 -3.03 10.78 14.62
CA ARG A 137 -1.62 11.05 14.88
C ARG A 137 -1.38 11.13 16.38
N SER A 138 -0.35 10.44 16.85
CA SER A 138 0.04 10.39 18.25
C SER A 138 1.55 10.58 18.32
N CYS A 139 1.98 11.80 18.65
CA CYS A 139 3.39 12.14 18.72
C CYS A 139 3.91 11.83 20.12
N VAL A 140 4.75 10.80 20.23
CA VAL A 140 5.38 10.41 21.49
C VAL A 140 6.89 10.65 21.44
N SER A 141 7.47 10.97 22.59
CA SER A 141 8.91 11.19 22.72
C SER A 141 9.73 9.90 22.78
N ASN A 142 9.10 8.78 23.15
CA ASN A 142 9.76 7.48 23.31
C ASN A 142 8.88 6.36 22.73
N VAL A 143 9.27 5.84 21.56
CA VAL A 143 8.53 4.78 20.88
C VAL A 143 8.60 3.46 21.64
N GLN A 144 9.71 3.21 22.35
CA GLN A 144 9.93 1.98 23.11
C GLN A 144 8.99 1.87 24.32
N SER A 145 8.41 2.98 24.80
CA SER A 145 7.40 2.95 25.86
C SER A 145 5.98 2.68 25.38
N LEU A 146 5.75 2.55 24.07
CA LEU A 146 4.41 2.39 23.51
C LEU A 146 3.85 0.97 23.69
N GLY A 147 4.70 -0.04 23.81
CA GLY A 147 4.27 -1.44 23.88
C GLY A 147 5.28 -2.39 23.24
N THR A 148 4.80 -3.53 22.77
CA THR A 148 5.61 -4.56 22.13
C THR A 148 5.53 -4.41 20.61
N ALA A 149 6.68 -4.35 19.93
CA ALA A 149 6.70 -4.45 18.47
C ALA A 149 6.28 -5.88 18.06
N THR A 150 5.11 -6.00 17.44
CA THR A 150 4.53 -7.29 17.04
C THR A 150 4.78 -7.62 15.59
N ASP A 151 4.99 -6.62 14.73
CA ASP A 151 5.22 -6.81 13.31
C ASP A 151 6.01 -5.64 12.68
N ARG A 152 6.65 -5.87 11.53
CA ARG A 152 7.40 -4.86 10.77
C ARG A 152 7.22 -5.04 9.27
N TYR A 153 7.22 -3.92 8.55
CA TYR A 153 7.15 -3.91 7.10
C TYR A 153 8.05 -2.84 6.47
N PRO A 154 8.89 -3.17 5.47
CA PRO A 154 9.22 -4.54 5.07
C PRO A 154 9.89 -5.30 6.23
N GLU A 155 9.92 -6.64 6.16
CA GLU A 155 10.48 -7.48 7.23
C GLU A 155 11.95 -7.17 7.54
N THR A 156 12.67 -6.65 6.54
CA THR A 156 14.07 -6.24 6.66
C THR A 156 14.25 -4.79 6.24
N GLY A 157 15.19 -4.10 6.89
CA GLY A 157 15.48 -2.69 6.61
C GLY A 157 14.66 -1.72 7.46
N SER A 158 14.60 -0.47 7.02
CA SER A 158 13.80 0.58 7.63
C SER A 158 12.40 0.62 7.02
N GLY A 159 11.38 0.83 7.83
CA GLY A 159 10.01 0.96 7.36
C GLY A 159 9.04 1.16 8.51
N TYR A 160 7.87 0.57 8.38
CA TYR A 160 6.82 0.62 9.38
C TYR A 160 7.03 -0.43 10.46
N THR A 161 6.63 -0.10 11.69
CA THR A 161 6.59 -1.04 12.81
C THR A 161 5.23 -0.95 13.46
N LEU A 162 4.58 -2.11 13.62
CA LEU A 162 3.35 -2.24 14.36
C LEU A 162 3.69 -2.59 15.81
N ILE A 163 3.13 -1.82 16.73
CA ILE A 163 3.34 -1.94 18.17
C ILE A 163 1.97 -2.16 18.82
N ASP A 164 1.88 -3.20 19.62
CA ASP A 164 0.69 -3.57 20.39
C ASP A 164 0.95 -3.29 21.88
N THR A 165 0.03 -2.54 22.51
CA THR A 165 0.10 -2.22 23.94
C THR A 165 -0.08 -3.43 24.85
N ASP A 166 -0.81 -4.46 24.41
CA ASP A 166 -1.08 -5.65 25.20
C ASP A 166 -1.29 -6.89 24.29
N PRO A 167 -0.22 -7.47 23.73
CA PRO A 167 -0.31 -8.62 22.82
C PRO A 167 -0.96 -9.86 23.43
N SER A 168 -1.04 -9.93 24.77
CA SER A 168 -1.64 -11.06 25.49
C SER A 168 -3.16 -11.02 25.53
N ASN A 169 -3.75 -9.86 25.21
CA ASN A 169 -5.18 -9.62 25.30
C ASN A 169 -5.86 -9.81 23.94
N PRO A 170 -6.82 -10.76 23.81
CA PRO A 170 -7.54 -10.98 22.56
C PRO A 170 -8.62 -9.93 22.27
N GLY A 171 -8.87 -9.00 23.19
CA GLY A 171 -9.85 -7.93 23.06
C GLY A 171 -9.31 -6.68 22.37
N MET A 172 -10.17 -5.66 22.30
CA MET A 172 -9.81 -4.35 21.75
C MET A 172 -8.77 -3.64 22.63
N ARG A 173 -7.71 -3.18 22.00
CA ARG A 173 -6.59 -2.46 22.64
C ARG A 173 -5.95 -1.49 21.68
N THR A 174 -5.09 -0.64 22.22
CA THR A 174 -4.42 0.38 21.43
C THR A 174 -3.23 -0.22 20.69
N PHE A 175 -3.13 0.13 19.43
CA PHE A 175 -1.98 -0.12 18.57
C PHE A 175 -1.35 1.19 18.16
N TYR A 176 -0.05 1.14 17.92
CA TYR A 176 0.71 2.21 17.30
C TYR A 176 1.41 1.68 16.08
N LEU A 177 1.32 2.45 15.00
CA LEU A 177 2.07 2.23 13.79
C LEU A 177 3.09 3.36 13.66
N THR A 178 4.38 3.03 13.56
CA THR A 178 5.47 4.00 13.43
C THR A 178 6.16 3.90 12.07
N GLY A 179 7.13 4.79 11.78
CA GLY A 179 7.86 4.80 10.51
C GLY A 179 7.40 5.89 9.53
N PHE A 180 6.63 6.86 10.00
CA PHE A 180 6.08 7.94 9.19
C PHE A 180 7.01 9.16 9.11
N ARG A 181 6.89 9.94 8.04
CA ARG A 181 7.75 11.11 7.74
C ARG A 181 7.68 12.22 8.78
N ASP A 182 6.53 12.41 9.41
CA ASP A 182 6.33 13.43 10.45
C ASP A 182 6.87 13.00 11.83
N GLY A 183 7.42 11.79 11.94
CA GLY A 183 7.98 11.24 13.19
C GLY A 183 6.93 10.83 14.23
N CYS A 184 5.63 10.99 13.95
CA CYS A 184 4.57 10.63 14.88
C CYS A 184 4.07 9.20 14.63
N ALA A 185 3.52 8.55 15.66
CA ALA A 185 2.84 7.28 15.47
C ALA A 185 1.42 7.51 14.94
N ARG A 186 0.85 6.49 14.30
CA ARG A 186 -0.58 6.40 13.98
C ARG A 186 -1.18 5.49 15.04
N GLN A 187 -2.05 6.06 15.86
CA GLN A 187 -2.73 5.38 16.93
C GLN A 187 -4.12 4.95 16.45
N PHE A 188 -4.51 3.73 16.80
CA PHE A 188 -5.83 3.19 16.53
C PHE A 188 -6.16 2.10 17.56
N THR A 189 -7.43 1.73 17.67
CA THR A 189 -7.88 0.66 18.55
C THR A 189 -8.42 -0.52 17.75
N ALA A 190 -7.96 -1.72 18.08
CA ALA A 190 -8.25 -2.94 17.35
C ALA A 190 -8.12 -4.18 18.25
N ALA A 191 -8.66 -5.32 17.80
CA ALA A 191 -8.36 -6.62 18.40
C ALA A 191 -7.19 -7.33 17.69
N LEU A 192 -6.92 -6.97 16.44
CA LEU A 192 -5.78 -7.45 15.67
C LEU A 192 -5.45 -6.44 14.59
N ALA A 193 -4.18 -6.24 14.31
CA ALA A 193 -3.71 -5.53 13.13
C ALA A 193 -2.58 -6.32 12.46
N MET A 194 -2.55 -6.31 11.13
CA MET A 194 -1.60 -7.08 10.34
C MET A 194 -1.16 -6.28 9.12
N PHE A 195 0.12 -6.40 8.75
CA PHE A 195 0.58 -5.91 7.46
C PHE A 195 0.12 -6.82 6.32
N GLY A 196 -0.13 -6.21 5.16
CA GLY A 196 -0.27 -6.86 3.87
C GLY A 196 0.66 -6.19 2.86
N SER A 197 1.13 -6.95 1.87
CA SER A 197 2.07 -6.44 0.88
C SER A 197 1.38 -6.06 -0.45
N PRO A 198 1.97 -5.17 -1.26
CA PRO A 198 1.53 -4.91 -2.63
C PRO A 198 1.46 -6.17 -3.49
N GLU A 199 2.38 -7.11 -3.31
CA GLU A 199 2.36 -8.40 -4.01
C GLU A 199 1.08 -9.19 -3.72
N THR A 200 0.68 -9.29 -2.44
CA THR A 200 -0.55 -9.99 -2.07
C THR A 200 -1.78 -9.26 -2.59
N HIS A 201 -1.78 -7.93 -2.52
CA HIS A 201 -2.87 -7.13 -3.09
C HIS A 201 -3.01 -7.36 -4.59
N GLU A 202 -1.93 -7.31 -5.37
CA GLU A 202 -1.97 -7.58 -6.81
C GLU A 202 -2.38 -9.00 -7.14
N GLN A 203 -1.94 -10.01 -6.38
CA GLN A 203 -2.40 -11.39 -6.58
C GLN A 203 -3.92 -11.52 -6.45
N ILE A 204 -4.53 -10.76 -5.54
CA ILE A 204 -5.98 -10.74 -5.36
C ILE A 204 -6.67 -9.94 -6.47
N ARG A 205 -6.14 -8.77 -6.83
CA ARG A 205 -6.76 -7.82 -7.77
C ARG A 205 -6.52 -8.11 -9.24
N TYR A 206 -5.51 -8.91 -9.57
CA TYR A 206 -5.19 -9.34 -10.95
C TYR A 206 -5.29 -10.85 -11.14
N GLY A 207 -5.61 -11.59 -10.08
CA GLY A 207 -5.89 -13.02 -10.15
C GLY A 207 -7.34 -13.34 -10.50
N PRO A 208 -7.70 -14.64 -10.57
CA PRO A 208 -9.05 -15.09 -10.94
C PRO A 208 -10.19 -14.55 -10.05
N ALA A 209 -9.88 -14.16 -8.80
CA ALA A 209 -10.88 -13.61 -7.88
C ALA A 209 -11.32 -12.18 -8.25
N ALA A 210 -10.51 -11.45 -9.04
CA ALA A 210 -10.69 -10.03 -9.32
C ALA A 210 -12.07 -9.68 -9.89
N GLU A 211 -12.64 -10.54 -10.74
CA GLU A 211 -13.93 -10.30 -11.43
C GLU A 211 -15.11 -10.13 -10.47
N THR A 212 -14.98 -10.67 -9.26
CA THR A 212 -16.06 -10.66 -8.24
C THR A 212 -15.83 -9.65 -7.13
N LEU A 213 -14.65 -9.02 -7.10
CA LEU A 213 -14.29 -8.10 -6.04
C LEU A 213 -14.71 -6.68 -6.40
N PRO A 214 -15.52 -6.01 -5.56
CA PRO A 214 -15.84 -4.61 -5.77
C PRO A 214 -14.58 -3.73 -5.78
N ALA A 215 -14.59 -2.72 -6.64
CA ALA A 215 -13.61 -1.65 -6.57
C ALA A 215 -13.90 -0.74 -5.37
N THR A 216 -12.85 -0.36 -4.66
CA THR A 216 -12.89 0.47 -3.46
C THR A 216 -12.09 1.76 -3.65
N GLY A 217 -12.30 2.73 -2.76
CA GLY A 217 -11.47 3.94 -2.73
C GLY A 217 -10.00 3.63 -2.49
N LEU A 218 -9.71 2.59 -1.71
CA LEU A 218 -8.36 2.12 -1.42
C LEU A 218 -7.69 1.51 -2.66
N ASP A 219 -8.43 0.73 -3.46
CA ASP A 219 -7.90 0.22 -4.75
C ASP A 219 -7.52 1.38 -5.68
N SER A 220 -8.36 2.42 -5.75
CA SER A 220 -8.07 3.59 -6.59
C SER A 220 -6.82 4.34 -6.11
N ALA A 221 -6.64 4.47 -4.81
CA ALA A 221 -5.44 5.07 -4.21
C ALA A 221 -4.19 4.23 -4.47
N TYR A 222 -4.30 2.90 -4.36
CA TYR A 222 -3.21 1.97 -4.69
C TYR A 222 -2.80 2.10 -6.16
N GLU A 223 -3.77 2.12 -7.08
CA GLU A 223 -3.50 2.31 -8.51
C GLU A 223 -2.77 3.64 -8.79
N ALA A 224 -3.12 4.72 -8.09
CA ALA A 224 -2.43 6.01 -8.23
C ALA A 224 -0.96 5.93 -7.77
N VAL A 225 -0.67 5.25 -6.67
CA VAL A 225 0.69 5.00 -6.19
C VAL A 225 1.45 4.10 -7.18
N LYS A 226 0.85 2.96 -7.56
CA LYS A 226 1.43 1.98 -8.47
C LYS A 226 1.76 2.60 -9.84
N ASN A 227 0.87 3.39 -10.42
CA ASN A 227 1.11 4.04 -11.72
C ASN A 227 2.35 4.95 -11.66
N LYS A 228 2.55 5.67 -10.54
CA LYS A 228 3.72 6.55 -10.35
C LYS A 228 5.02 5.75 -10.20
N VAL A 229 5.01 4.71 -9.37
CA VAL A 229 6.20 3.92 -9.03
C VAL A 229 6.56 2.94 -10.15
N CYS A 230 5.57 2.23 -10.68
CA CYS A 230 5.72 1.15 -11.64
C CYS A 230 5.61 1.60 -13.10
N ARG A 231 5.11 2.82 -13.39
CA ARG A 231 4.87 3.37 -14.74
C ARG A 231 4.08 2.42 -15.65
N VAL A 232 3.03 1.85 -15.10
CA VAL A 232 2.04 1.01 -15.81
C VAL A 232 0.71 1.76 -15.87
N ALA A 233 -0.21 1.30 -16.72
CA ALA A 233 -1.56 1.84 -16.73
C ALA A 233 -2.38 1.30 -15.54
N THR A 234 -3.48 1.98 -15.21
CA THR A 234 -4.46 1.46 -14.25
C THR A 234 -4.99 0.11 -14.73
N GLY A 235 -5.07 -0.86 -13.83
CA GLY A 235 -5.52 -2.22 -14.14
C GLY A 235 -4.42 -3.15 -14.69
N GLU A 236 -3.17 -2.69 -14.81
CA GLU A 236 -2.04 -3.53 -15.19
C GLU A 236 -1.17 -3.88 -13.97
N PRO A 237 -0.66 -5.11 -13.82
CA PRO A 237 0.22 -5.47 -12.71
C PRO A 237 1.55 -4.69 -12.74
N CYS A 238 2.14 -4.41 -11.58
CA CYS A 238 3.40 -3.64 -11.48
C CYS A 238 4.60 -4.36 -12.11
N GLY A 239 4.57 -5.70 -12.18
CA GLY A 239 5.61 -6.53 -12.79
C GLY A 239 6.98 -6.35 -12.14
N ASN A 240 8.02 -6.13 -12.95
CA ASN A 240 9.42 -6.10 -12.50
C ASN A 240 9.77 -4.96 -11.52
N ARG A 241 8.87 -3.98 -11.34
CA ARG A 241 9.06 -2.87 -10.38
C ARG A 241 8.41 -3.14 -9.02
N MET A 242 7.83 -4.32 -8.82
CA MET A 242 7.16 -4.68 -7.57
C MET A 242 8.07 -4.51 -6.35
N GLY A 243 9.32 -4.99 -6.43
CA GLY A 243 10.30 -4.80 -5.34
C GLY A 243 10.75 -3.35 -5.11
N ARG A 244 10.36 -2.40 -5.96
CA ARG A 244 10.50 -0.95 -5.70
C ARG A 244 9.29 -0.43 -4.93
N LEU A 245 8.08 -0.82 -5.35
CA LEU A 245 6.82 -0.47 -4.71
C LEU A 245 6.75 -0.99 -3.27
N ALA A 246 7.11 -2.25 -3.04
CA ALA A 246 7.06 -2.89 -1.72
C ALA A 246 8.07 -2.35 -0.69
N ARG A 247 8.96 -1.43 -1.06
CA ARG A 247 9.94 -0.85 -0.11
C ARG A 247 9.31 0.13 0.86
N ASP A 248 8.29 0.84 0.39
CA ASP A 248 7.66 1.95 1.11
C ASP A 248 6.13 1.84 1.13
N THR A 249 5.56 0.91 0.37
CA THR A 249 4.11 0.70 0.23
C THR A 249 3.66 -0.52 0.99
N ALA A 250 2.68 -0.36 1.87
CA ALA A 250 2.13 -1.45 2.67
C ALA A 250 0.63 -1.27 2.87
N PHE A 251 -0.05 -2.36 3.13
CA PHE A 251 -1.43 -2.36 3.62
C PHE A 251 -1.42 -2.68 5.10
N VAL A 252 -2.36 -2.12 5.87
CA VAL A 252 -2.60 -2.52 7.25
C VAL A 252 -4.07 -2.84 7.40
N SER A 253 -4.39 -4.10 7.68
CA SER A 253 -5.74 -4.53 8.01
C SER A 253 -5.94 -4.51 9.52
N ILE A 254 -6.98 -3.83 9.98
CA ILE A 254 -7.33 -3.62 11.38
C ILE A 254 -8.69 -4.26 11.67
N TYR A 255 -8.72 -5.25 12.54
CA TYR A 255 -9.92 -6.04 12.85
C TYR A 255 -10.54 -5.65 14.18
N GLN A 256 -11.87 -5.56 14.22
CA GLN A 256 -12.60 -5.24 15.46
C GLN A 256 -12.61 -6.42 16.45
N ARG A 257 -12.57 -7.65 15.94
CA ARG A 257 -12.61 -8.88 16.73
C ARG A 257 -11.99 -10.04 15.95
N PHE A 258 -11.47 -11.03 16.66
CA PHE A 258 -11.06 -12.30 16.05
C PHE A 258 -12.26 -13.01 15.41
N GLY A 259 -12.05 -13.60 14.23
CA GLY A 259 -13.09 -14.32 13.47
C GLY A 259 -14.22 -13.45 12.91
N GLY A 260 -14.16 -12.12 13.07
CA GLY A 260 -15.12 -11.19 12.47
C GLY A 260 -14.73 -10.74 11.07
N ASN A 261 -15.72 -10.28 10.30
CA ASN A 261 -15.56 -9.69 8.97
C ASN A 261 -15.43 -8.16 8.99
N ARG A 262 -15.82 -7.50 10.10
CA ARG A 262 -15.71 -6.04 10.25
C ARG A 262 -14.25 -5.63 10.48
N ARG A 263 -13.69 -4.94 9.49
CA ARG A 263 -12.30 -4.49 9.45
C ARG A 263 -12.15 -3.14 8.76
N LYS A 264 -11.01 -2.50 8.96
CA LYS A 264 -10.58 -1.28 8.26
C LYS A 264 -9.23 -1.56 7.63
N ASP A 265 -9.06 -1.14 6.39
CA ASP A 265 -7.81 -1.29 5.65
C ASP A 265 -7.18 0.09 5.44
N LEU A 266 -5.87 0.19 5.70
CA LEU A 266 -5.08 1.40 5.48
C LEU A 266 -4.10 1.12 4.34
N LEU A 267 -3.93 2.06 3.43
CA LEU A 267 -2.83 2.08 2.48
C LEU A 267 -1.76 3.04 2.99
N LEU A 268 -0.53 2.54 3.11
CA LEU A 268 0.65 3.31 3.46
C LEU A 268 1.54 3.44 2.22
N HIS A 269 2.15 4.61 2.04
CA HIS A 269 3.19 4.82 1.03
C HIS A 269 4.08 5.98 1.48
N ASP A 270 5.39 5.88 1.26
CA ASP A 270 6.35 6.96 1.53
C ASP A 270 6.21 7.61 2.92
N GLY A 271 5.97 6.80 3.95
CA GLY A 271 5.84 7.28 5.32
C GLY A 271 4.59 8.14 5.55
N GLU A 272 3.51 7.92 4.80
CA GLU A 272 2.19 8.53 4.96
C GLU A 272 1.07 7.48 4.93
N VAL A 273 -0.09 7.82 5.50
CA VAL A 273 -1.34 7.09 5.27
C VAL A 273 -1.98 7.74 4.04
N VAL A 274 -2.13 6.99 2.96
CA VAL A 274 -2.66 7.47 1.68
C VAL A 274 -4.17 7.30 1.59
N ALA A 275 -4.68 6.18 2.11
CA ALA A 275 -6.11 5.90 2.09
C ALA A 275 -6.51 5.05 3.30
N ILE A 276 -7.79 5.16 3.66
CA ILE A 276 -8.44 4.33 4.68
C ILE A 276 -9.77 3.89 4.09
N ASP A 277 -10.06 2.59 4.15
CA ASP A 277 -11.33 2.02 3.72
C ASP A 277 -11.92 1.09 4.78
N THR A 278 -13.23 0.86 4.68
CA THR A 278 -14.02 0.07 5.64
C THR A 278 -14.63 -1.13 4.96
N HIS A 279 -14.50 -2.29 5.59
CA HIS A 279 -15.08 -3.53 5.12
C HIS A 279 -15.93 -4.18 6.20
N GLY A 280 -17.09 -4.70 5.81
CA GLY A 280 -18.04 -5.35 6.71
C GLY A 280 -18.83 -4.36 7.56
N GLU A 281 -20.14 -4.64 7.71
CA GLU A 281 -21.03 -3.96 8.66
C GLU A 281 -21.12 -4.71 9.99
#